data_AF-A0A5C8NN23-F1
#
_entry.id   AF-A0A5C8NN23-F1
#
_cell.length_a   1.000
_cell.length_b   1.000
_cell.length_c   1.000
_cell.angle_alpha   90.00
_cell.angle_beta   90.00
_cell.angle_gamma   90.00
#
_symmetry.space_group_name_H-M   'P 1'
#
loop_
_entity.id
_entity.type
_entity.pdbx_description
1 polymer ?
#
loop_
_entity_poly.entity_id
_entity_poly.type
_entity_poly.pdbx_seq_one_letter_code
_entity_poly.pdbx_strand_id
1 'polypeptide(L)' 'MLVIPIRRICDAKMKQIMDGYTAYSESKQVINKLKKEIEQRNIPVIFDYTNKGCYITPIKNKEA' A
#
# COMPACT_ATOMS: atom_id res chain seq x y z
N MET A 1 -10.50 -20.44 -10.71
CA MET A 1 -9.67 -19.70 -9.72
C MET A 1 -9.25 -18.38 -10.36
N LEU A 2 -9.75 -17.24 -9.88
CA LEU A 2 -9.39 -15.94 -10.45
C LEU A 2 -8.01 -15.54 -9.92
N VAL A 3 -6.97 -15.84 -10.69
CA VAL A 3 -5.61 -15.37 -10.38
C VAL A 3 -5.55 -13.88 -10.71
N ILE A 4 -5.81 -13.04 -9.72
CA ILE A 4 -5.67 -11.59 -9.89
C ILE A 4 -4.16 -11.29 -9.94
N PRO A 5 -3.66 -10.66 -11.01
CA PRO A 5 -2.24 -10.37 -11.11
C PRO A 5 -1.82 -9.42 -9.99
N ILE A 6 -0.71 -9.74 -9.32
CA ILE A 6 -0.10 -8.97 -8.23
C ILE A 6 0.05 -7.49 -8.60
N ARG A 7 0.32 -7.20 -9.87
CA ARG A 7 0.43 -5.84 -10.39
C ARG A 7 -0.89 -5.07 -10.26
N ARG A 8 -2.04 -5.67 -10.60
CA ARG A 8 -3.36 -5.02 -10.41
C ARG A 8 -3.69 -4.81 -8.95
N ILE A 9 -3.29 -5.75 -8.08
CA ILE A 9 -3.50 -5.62 -6.63
C ILE A 9 -2.70 -4.43 -6.08
N CYS A 10 -1.43 -4.30 -6.47
CA CYS A 10 -0.61 -3.15 -6.10
C CYS A 10 -1.21 -1.85 -6.61
N ASP A 11 -1.62 -1.80 -7.89
CA ASP A 11 -2.17 -0.59 -8.50
C ASP A 11 -3.45 -0.12 -7.78
N ALA A 12 -4.36 -1.05 -7.48
CA ALA A 12 -5.58 -0.76 -6.74
C ALA A 12 -5.29 -0.26 -5.31
N LYS A 13 -4.35 -0.89 -4.58
CA LYS A 13 -3.94 -0.46 -3.24
C LYS A 13 -3.23 0.89 -3.28
N MET A 14 -2.39 1.12 -4.28
CA MET A 14 -1.70 2.39 -4.49
C MET A 14 -2.70 3.52 -4.70
N LYS A 15 -3.73 3.27 -5.52
CA LYS A 15 -4.82 4.24 -5.72
C LYS A 15 -5.57 4.55 -4.42
N GLN A 16 -5.83 3.54 -3.58
CA GLN A 16 -6.43 3.75 -2.25
C GLN A 16 -5.55 4.63 -1.36
N ILE A 17 -4.24 4.37 -1.31
CA ILE A 17 -3.26 5.16 -0.54
C ILE A 17 -3.22 6.61 -1.05
N MET A 18 -3.22 6.81 -2.37
CA MET A 18 -3.27 8.13 -2.98
C MET A 18 -4.57 8.89 -2.68
N ASP A 19 -5.69 8.17 -2.57
CA ASP A 19 -6.97 8.76 -2.21
C ASP A 19 -7.00 9.19 -0.73
N GLY A 20 -6.19 8.52 0.11
CA GLY A 20 -6.11 8.80 1.56
C GLY A 20 -6.63 7.65 2.41
N TYR A 21 -6.89 6.49 1.82
CA TYR A 21 -7.32 5.29 2.53
C TYR A 21 -6.12 4.41 2.91
N THR A 22 -6.28 3.69 4.03
CA THR A 22 -5.31 2.68 4.45
C THR A 22 -5.43 1.42 3.59
N ALA A 23 -4.30 0.91 3.12
CA ALA A 23 -4.21 -0.36 2.41
C ALA A 23 -3.55 -1.43 3.28
N TYR A 24 -4.17 -2.61 3.39
CA TYR A 24 -3.60 -3.76 4.08
C TYR A 24 -3.15 -4.84 3.09
N SER A 25 -2.02 -5.50 3.32
CA SER A 25 -1.58 -6.63 2.51
C SER A 25 -0.83 -7.68 3.32
N GLU A 26 -1.15 -8.96 3.14
CA GLU A 26 -0.43 -10.08 3.77
C GLU A 26 0.73 -10.57 2.89
N SER A 27 0.62 -10.42 1.57
CA SER A 27 1.64 -10.90 0.65
C SER A 27 2.89 -10.02 0.67
N LYS A 28 4.03 -10.58 1.10
CA LYS A 28 5.35 -9.93 1.07
C LYS A 28 5.72 -9.36 -0.31
N GLN A 29 5.35 -10.05 -1.38
CA GLN A 29 5.58 -9.58 -2.76
C GLN A 29 4.83 -8.28 -3.07
N VAL A 30 3.58 -8.14 -2.61
CA VAL A 30 2.78 -6.92 -2.77
C VAL A 30 3.36 -5.80 -1.91
N ILE A 31 3.74 -6.10 -0.66
CA ILE A 31 4.32 -5.11 0.27
C ILE A 31 5.62 -4.54 -0.30
N ASN A 32 6.56 -5.39 -0.74
CA ASN A 32 7.83 -4.94 -1.30
C ASN A 32 7.64 -4.09 -2.57
N LYS A 33 6.66 -4.44 -3.40
CA LYS A 33 6.35 -3.68 -4.62
C LYS A 33 5.72 -2.33 -4.30
N LEU A 34 4.76 -2.29 -3.38
CA LEU A 34 4.16 -1.05 -2.90
C LEU A 34 5.22 -0.14 -2.27
N LYS A 35 6.10 -0.68 -1.42
CA LYS A 35 7.21 0.06 -0.81
C LYS A 35 8.05 0.77 -1.87
N LYS A 36 8.51 0.03 -2.90
CA LYS A 36 9.31 0.59 -3.98
C LYS A 36 8.58 1.69 -4.76
N GLU A 37 7.30 1.48 -5.08
CA GLU A 37 6.49 2.50 -5.78
C GLU A 37 6.29 3.76 -4.93
N ILE A 38 6.09 3.60 -3.62
CA ILE A 38 5.88 4.69 -2.66
C ILE A 38 7.18 5.48 -2.49
N GLU A 39 8.32 4.80 -2.36
CA GLU A 39 9.65 5.41 -2.33
C GLU A 39 9.95 6.19 -3.61
N GLN A 40 9.62 5.63 -4.78
CA GLN A 40 9.78 6.30 -6.07
C GLN A 40 8.92 7.56 -6.22
N ARG A 41 7.71 7.55 -5.65
CA ARG A 41 6.78 8.68 -5.70
C ARG A 41 6.91 9.64 -4.52
N ASN A 42 7.82 9.36 -3.58
CA ASN A 42 8.05 10.13 -2.37
C ASN A 42 6.75 10.40 -1.57
N ILE A 43 5.85 9.40 -1.51
CA ILE A 43 4.56 9.56 -0.84
C ILE A 43 4.76 9.33 0.66
N PRO A 44 4.35 10.28 1.52
CA PRO A 44 4.46 10.10 2.96
C PRO A 44 3.40 9.08 3.41
N VAL A 45 3.85 7.89 3.81
CA VAL A 45 2.99 6.81 4.33
C VAL A 45 3.64 6.19 5.56
N ILE A 46 2.83 5.64 6.44
CA ILE A 46 3.25 4.83 7.59
C ILE A 46 3.10 3.36 7.18
N PHE A 47 4.18 2.60 7.34
CA PHE A 47 4.17 1.15 7.22
C PHE A 47 4.13 0.53 8.60
N ASP A 48 3.06 -0.19 8.91
CA ASP A 48 2.89 -0.92 10.15
C ASP A 48 2.97 -2.43 9.86
N TYR A 49 4.07 -3.06 10.28
CA TYR A 49 4.33 -4.47 10.03
C TYR A 49 3.81 -5.30 11.20
N THR A 50 2.90 -6.22 10.90
CA THR A 50 2.31 -7.17 11.85
C THR A 50 2.76 -8.59 11.51
N ASN A 51 2.60 -9.54 12.45
CA ASN A 51 2.94 -10.95 12.21
C ASN A 51 2.18 -11.59 11.02
N LYS A 52 1.06 -11.01 10.58
CA LYS A 52 0.24 -11.53 9.48
C LYS A 52 0.41 -10.76 8.17
N GLY A 53 0.88 -9.51 8.21
CA GLY A 53 0.94 -8.65 7.03
C GLY A 53 1.41 -7.24 7.34
N CYS A 54 1.16 -6.29 6.45
CA CYS A 54 1.53 -4.90 6.62
C CYS A 54 0.35 -3.97 6.30
N TYR A 55 0.11 -3.01 7.19
CA TYR A 55 -0.77 -1.88 6.95
C TYR A 55 0.03 -0.70 6.40
N ILE A 56 -0.50 -0.07 5.38
CA ILE A 56 0.10 1.10 4.72
C ILE A 56 -0.93 2.22 4.81
N THR A 57 -0.67 3.17 5.71
CA THR A 57 -1.58 4.29 5.97
C THR A 57 -0.95 5.56 5.40
N PRO A 58 -1.60 6.25 4.46
CA PRO A 58 -1.08 7.52 3.96
C PRO A 58 -1.07 8.55 5.08
N ILE A 59 0.06 9.25 5.22
CA ILE A 59 0.17 10.44 6.06
C ILE A 59 -0.38 11.61 5.25
N LYS A 60 -1.64 11.51 4.80
CA LYS A 60 -2.34 12.71 4.39
C LYS A 60 -2.62 13.45 5.67
N ASN A 61 -1.98 14.60 5.78
CA ASN A 61 -2.32 15.60 6.78
C ASN A 61 -3.77 16.01 6.53
N LYS A 62 -4.72 15.32 7.18
CA LYS A 62 -6.12 15.73 7.20
C LYS A 62 -6.21 16.87 8.20
N GLU A 63 -5.54 17.98 7.90
CA GLU A 63 -5.92 19.29 8.42
C GLU A 63 -7.09 19.74 7.55
N ALA A 64 -8.29 19.44 8.03
CA ALA A 64 -9.52 20.11 7.65
C ALA A 64 -10.21 20.53 8.95
#